data_AF-N6U6Z2-F1
#
_entry.id   AF-N6U6Z2-F1
#
_cell.length_a   1.000
_cell.length_b   1.000
_cell.length_c   1.000
_cell.angle_alpha   90.00
_cell.angle_beta   90.00
_cell.angle_gamma   90.00
#
_symmetry.space_group_name_H-M   'P 1'
#
loop_
_entity.id
_entity.type
_entity.pdbx_description
1 polymer ?
#
loop_
_entity_poly.entity_id
_entity_poly.type
_entity_poly.pdbx_seq_one_letter_code
_entity_poly.pdbx_strand_id
1 'polypeptide(L)'
;MLEFHNPYLIEDTDELWQLHCQKEFRNKKREELESWREMYLRCLDEREAKLKALTANIKQSQDKSIPVRQTKLAYVDSVVKPPRNIARKQVKNGLVIDIKKPSQTPTERLNQLAKSGEASKIAVPNPSRSAVERSSSGSSHIKPKKAPLMAKTLSLLKNRFGRR
;
A
#
# COMPACT_ATOMS: atom_id res chain seq x y z
N MET A 1 -5.69 14.31 32.78
CA MET A 1 -5.31 15.69 33.14
C MET A 1 -5.23 15.80 34.65
N LEU A 2 -4.22 16.51 35.15
CA LEU A 2 -4.01 16.73 36.58
C LEU A 2 -5.19 17.48 37.22
N GLU A 3 -5.75 18.45 36.49
CA GLU A 3 -6.93 19.25 36.87
C GLU A 3 -8.18 18.41 37.22
N PHE A 4 -8.35 17.22 36.64
CA PHE A 4 -9.50 16.35 36.98
C PHE A 4 -9.44 15.82 38.41
N HIS A 5 -8.25 15.78 39.00
CA HIS A 5 -8.05 15.33 40.37
C HIS A 5 -8.06 16.51 41.36
N ASN A 6 -7.94 17.74 40.85
CA ASN A 6 -7.87 18.95 41.67
C ASN A 6 -8.65 20.10 41.02
N PRO A 7 -9.99 20.16 41.22
CA PRO A 7 -10.86 21.11 40.53
C PRO A 7 -10.57 22.58 40.83
N TYR A 8 -10.01 22.92 42.00
CA TYR A 8 -9.71 24.31 42.35
C TYR A 8 -8.61 24.92 41.47
N LEU A 9 -7.79 24.11 40.80
CA LEU A 9 -6.73 24.61 39.91
C LEU A 9 -7.25 25.08 38.56
N ILE A 10 -8.53 24.84 38.24
CA ILE A 10 -9.10 25.15 36.92
C ILE A 10 -9.04 26.65 36.63
N GLU A 11 -9.28 27.50 37.63
CA GLU A 11 -9.22 28.95 37.46
C GLU A 11 -7.77 29.44 37.29
N ASP A 12 -6.85 28.97 38.13
CA ASP A 12 -5.43 29.35 38.08
C ASP A 12 -4.72 28.90 36.80
N THR A 13 -5.20 27.81 36.19
CA THR A 13 -4.58 27.23 34.99
C THR A 13 -5.16 27.79 33.68
N ASP A 14 -6.23 28.58 33.72
CA ASP A 14 -6.87 29.08 32.49
C ASP A 14 -5.94 29.97 31.65
N GLU A 15 -5.11 30.79 32.30
CA GLU A 15 -4.10 31.60 31.59
C GLU A 15 -3.03 30.74 30.90
N LEU A 16 -2.69 29.57 31.46
CA LEU A 16 -1.76 28.64 30.81
C LEU A 16 -2.37 28.05 29.54
N TRP A 17 -3.68 27.81 29.54
CA TRP A 17 -4.41 27.36 28.35
C TRP A 17 -4.42 28.39 27.22
N GLN A 18 -4.38 29.67 27.53
CA GLN A 18 -4.23 30.73 26.53
C GLN A 18 -2.95 30.55 25.70
N LEU A 19 -1.83 30.24 26.36
CA LEU A 19 -0.54 30.00 25.70
C LEU A 19 -0.63 28.81 24.72
N HIS A 20 -1.30 27.73 25.14
CA HIS A 20 -1.54 26.57 24.29
C HIS A 20 -2.42 26.90 23.09
N CYS A 21 -3.50 27.66 23.30
CA CYS A 21 -4.38 28.12 22.22
C CYS A 21 -3.63 28.98 21.19
N GLN A 22 -2.83 29.93 21.65
CA GLN A 22 -2.02 30.78 20.77
C GLN A 22 -0.96 29.99 19.99
N LYS A 23 -0.39 28.93 20.59
CA LYS A 23 0.60 28.10 19.91
C LYS A 23 -0.01 27.20 18.83
N GLU A 24 -1.09 26.51 19.16
CA GLU A 24 -1.68 25.43 18.35
C GLU A 24 -2.83 25.88 17.43
N PHE A 25 -3.58 26.90 17.84
CA PHE A 25 -4.83 27.32 17.22
C PHE A 25 -4.85 28.81 16.86
N ARG A 26 -3.77 29.31 16.26
CA ARG A 26 -3.54 30.73 15.88
C ARG A 26 -4.69 31.38 15.08
N ASN A 27 -5.40 30.58 14.29
CA ASN A 27 -6.47 31.05 13.42
C ASN A 27 -7.87 30.93 14.05
N LYS A 28 -7.96 30.39 15.26
CA LYS A 28 -9.22 30.22 15.99
C LYS A 28 -9.36 31.32 17.03
N LYS A 29 -10.60 31.74 17.25
CA LYS A 29 -10.96 32.71 18.28
C LYS A 29 -11.78 32.02 19.35
N ARG A 30 -11.67 32.54 20.58
CA ARG A 30 -12.48 32.15 21.73
C ARG A 30 -13.92 32.63 21.50
N GLU A 31 -14.87 31.76 21.83
CA GLU A 31 -16.30 32.08 21.75
C GLU A 31 -16.76 32.89 22.99
N GLU A 32 -17.98 33.42 22.96
CA GLU A 32 -18.51 34.21 24.06
C GLU A 32 -18.77 33.30 25.28
N LEU A 33 -18.38 33.76 26.48
CA LEU A 33 -18.43 33.00 27.74
C LEU A 33 -17.57 31.73 27.79
N GLU A 34 -16.68 31.52 26.82
CA GLU A 34 -15.77 30.37 26.79
C GLU A 34 -14.47 30.68 27.55
N SER A 35 -14.01 29.75 28.38
CA SER A 35 -12.66 29.77 28.99
C SER A 35 -11.58 29.40 27.95
N TRP A 36 -10.30 29.70 28.23
CA TRP A 36 -9.23 29.27 27.32
C TRP A 36 -9.11 27.74 27.25
N ARG A 37 -9.35 27.08 28.38
CA ARG A 37 -9.40 25.63 28.47
C ARG A 37 -10.48 25.03 27.57
N GLU A 38 -11.70 25.56 27.62
CA GLU A 38 -12.82 25.09 26.79
C GLU A 38 -12.54 25.31 25.31
N MET A 39 -11.99 26.48 24.94
CA MET A 39 -11.56 26.76 23.57
C MET A 39 -10.55 25.71 23.08
N TYR A 40 -9.57 25.35 23.91
CA TYR A 40 -8.58 24.35 23.56
C TYR A 40 -9.20 22.98 23.32
N LEU A 41 -10.06 22.52 24.24
CA LEU A 41 -10.75 21.23 24.14
C LEU A 41 -11.65 21.17 22.90
N ARG A 42 -12.48 22.19 22.67
CA ARG A 42 -13.31 22.27 21.47
C ARG A 42 -12.48 22.21 20.19
N CYS A 43 -11.38 22.95 20.12
CA CYS A 43 -10.51 22.94 18.96
C CYS A 43 -9.78 21.60 18.76
N LEU A 44 -9.44 20.90 19.86
CA LEU A 44 -8.93 19.52 19.79
C LEU A 44 -9.97 18.56 19.25
N ASP A 45 -11.20 18.61 19.76
CA ASP A 45 -12.29 17.74 19.32
C ASP A 45 -12.60 17.96 17.83
N GLU A 46 -12.63 19.22 17.37
CA GLU A 46 -12.78 19.52 15.94
C GLU A 46 -11.64 18.93 15.09
N ARG A 47 -10.39 19.01 15.58
CA ARG A 47 -9.21 18.47 14.89
C ARG A 47 -9.30 16.95 14.81
N GLU A 48 -9.68 16.29 15.90
CA GLU A 48 -9.86 14.84 15.95
C GLU A 48 -11.02 14.41 15.04
N ALA A 49 -12.15 15.11 15.07
CA ALA A 49 -13.30 14.83 14.20
C ALA A 49 -12.92 14.91 12.71
N LYS A 50 -12.17 15.94 12.31
CA LYS A 50 -11.65 16.07 10.94
C LYS A 50 -10.71 14.93 10.58
N LEU A 51 -9.80 14.57 11.47
CA LEU A 51 -8.86 13.46 11.24
C LEU A 51 -9.60 12.12 11.11
N LYS A 52 -10.62 11.89 11.94
CA LYS A 52 -11.45 10.69 11.90
C LYS A 52 -12.25 10.61 10.60
N ALA A 53 -12.85 11.71 10.17
CA ALA A 53 -13.55 11.79 8.89
C ALA A 53 -12.62 11.53 7.69
N LEU A 54 -11.42 12.13 7.69
CA LEU A 54 -10.42 11.91 6.65
C LEU A 54 -9.98 10.44 6.60
N THR A 55 -9.68 9.86 7.76
CA THR A 55 -9.30 8.44 7.88
C THR A 55 -10.40 7.52 7.36
N ALA A 56 -11.65 7.79 7.71
CA ALA A 56 -12.81 7.04 7.24
C ALA A 56 -12.98 7.15 5.71
N ASN A 57 -12.80 8.34 5.14
CA ASN A 57 -12.86 8.55 3.69
C ASN A 57 -11.75 7.79 2.95
N ILE A 58 -10.52 7.86 3.46
CA ILE A 58 -9.39 7.10 2.90
C ILE A 58 -9.67 5.61 2.95
N LYS A 59 -10.11 5.09 4.10
CA LYS A 59 -10.46 3.67 4.25
C LYS A 59 -11.54 3.25 3.26
N GLN A 60 -12.63 4.02 3.18
CA GLN A 60 -13.70 3.76 2.22
C GLN A 60 -13.20 3.78 0.76
N SER A 61 -12.27 4.68 0.43
CA SER A 61 -11.67 4.74 -0.92
C SER A 61 -10.80 3.51 -1.22
N GLN A 62 -10.08 3.00 -0.23
CA GLN A 62 -9.27 1.79 -0.36
C GLN A 62 -10.15 0.56 -0.51
N ASP A 63 -11.21 0.44 0.29
CA ASP A 63 -12.17 -0.66 0.23
C ASP A 63 -12.92 -0.70 -1.12
N LYS A 64 -13.22 0.47 -1.70
CA LYS A 64 -13.79 0.59 -3.05
C LYS A 64 -12.79 0.33 -4.16
N SER A 65 -11.49 0.46 -3.90
CA SER A 65 -10.47 0.25 -4.92
C SER A 65 -10.33 -1.25 -5.22
N ILE A 66 -10.59 -1.62 -6.47
CA ILE A 66 -10.42 -3.02 -6.90
C ILE A 66 -8.93 -3.37 -6.78
N PRO A 67 -8.57 -4.51 -6.16
CA PRO A 67 -7.19 -4.96 -6.07
C PRO A 67 -6.55 -5.01 -7.47
N VAL A 68 -5.61 -4.11 -7.74
CA VAL A 68 -4.99 -3.95 -9.07
C VAL A 68 -4.19 -5.19 -9.49
N ARG A 69 -3.83 -6.06 -8.54
CA ARG A 69 -3.10 -7.31 -8.80
C ARG A 69 -4.08 -8.47 -9.00
N GLN A 70 -4.74 -8.50 -10.14
CA GLN A 70 -5.46 -9.70 -10.59
C GLN A 70 -4.51 -10.57 -11.42
N THR A 71 -4.19 -11.76 -10.93
CA THR A 71 -3.50 -12.80 -11.73
C THR A 71 -4.51 -13.35 -12.73
N LYS A 72 -4.47 -12.84 -13.97
CA LYS A 72 -5.27 -13.41 -15.07
C LYS A 72 -4.57 -14.67 -15.58
N LEU A 73 -5.10 -15.84 -15.23
CA LEU A 73 -4.66 -17.10 -15.80
C LEU A 73 -5.21 -17.20 -17.23
N ALA A 74 -4.32 -17.17 -18.23
CA ALA A 74 -4.72 -17.29 -19.63
C ALA A 74 -5.26 -18.68 -20.00
N TYR A 75 -4.97 -19.69 -19.17
CA TYR A 75 -5.36 -21.08 -19.40
C TYR A 75 -5.66 -21.74 -18.06
N VAL A 76 -6.95 -21.82 -17.71
CA VAL A 76 -7.39 -22.43 -16.44
C VAL A 76 -7.57 -23.94 -16.62
N ASP A 77 -8.24 -24.36 -17.71
CA ASP A 77 -8.62 -25.76 -17.93
C ASP A 77 -8.05 -26.38 -19.23
N SER A 78 -7.16 -25.68 -19.94
CA SER A 78 -6.55 -26.19 -21.19
C SER A 78 -5.03 -26.07 -21.20
N VAL A 79 -4.36 -27.08 -21.74
CA VAL A 79 -2.90 -27.03 -21.94
C VAL A 79 -2.63 -26.22 -23.21
N VAL A 80 -1.76 -25.21 -23.10
CA VAL A 80 -1.35 -24.39 -24.25
C VAL A 80 -0.65 -25.27 -25.27
N LYS A 81 -1.07 -25.18 -26.53
CA LYS A 81 -0.31 -25.81 -27.63
C LYS A 81 1.10 -25.23 -27.64
N PRO A 82 2.15 -26.07 -27.60
CA PRO A 82 3.52 -25.58 -27.62
C PRO A 82 3.77 -24.81 -28.93
N PRO A 83 4.50 -23.67 -28.89
CA PRO A 83 4.88 -22.93 -30.08
C PRO A 83 5.46 -23.85 -31.17
N ARG A 84 5.16 -23.57 -32.45
CA ARG A 84 5.43 -24.48 -33.59
C ARG A 84 6.86 -25.03 -33.64
N ASN A 85 7.86 -24.22 -33.30
CA ASN A 85 9.26 -24.65 -33.28
C ASN A 85 9.55 -25.64 -32.15
N ILE A 86 8.89 -25.49 -31.00
CA ILE A 86 8.97 -26.40 -29.86
C ILE A 86 8.24 -27.70 -30.17
N ALA A 87 7.05 -27.62 -30.79
CA ALA A 87 6.31 -28.80 -31.24
C ALA A 87 7.15 -29.65 -32.22
N ARG A 88 7.81 -29.01 -33.19
CA ARG A 88 8.72 -29.70 -34.13
C ARG A 88 9.88 -30.40 -33.42
N LYS A 89 10.48 -29.75 -32.42
CA LYS A 89 11.58 -30.32 -31.62
C LYS A 89 11.10 -31.48 -30.74
N GLN A 90 9.91 -31.38 -30.16
CA GLN A 90 9.32 -32.46 -29.36
C GLN A 90 9.06 -33.71 -30.21
N VAL A 91 8.52 -33.55 -31.43
CA VAL A 91 8.35 -34.65 -32.38
C VAL A 91 9.70 -35.26 -32.76
N LYS A 92 10.70 -34.41 -33.08
CA LYS A 92 12.04 -34.87 -33.45
C LYS A 92 12.75 -35.63 -32.32
N ASN A 93 12.54 -35.21 -31.08
CA ASN A 93 13.19 -35.78 -29.90
C ASN A 93 12.34 -36.87 -29.21
N GLY A 94 11.22 -37.30 -29.81
CA GLY A 94 10.34 -38.32 -29.23
C GLY A 94 9.60 -37.90 -27.96
N LEU A 95 9.60 -36.61 -27.61
CA LEU A 95 8.94 -36.05 -26.42
C LEU A 95 7.47 -35.70 -26.66
N VAL A 96 6.80 -36.39 -27.58
CA VAL A 96 5.39 -36.14 -27.88
C VAL A 96 4.56 -36.65 -26.70
N ILE A 97 4.25 -35.76 -25.77
CA ILE A 97 3.28 -36.03 -24.71
C ILE A 97 1.91 -36.10 -25.40
N ASP A 98 1.28 -37.27 -25.35
CA ASP A 98 -0.02 -37.52 -25.99
C ASP A 98 -1.10 -36.64 -25.33
N ILE A 99 -1.45 -35.54 -25.99
CA ILE A 99 -2.36 -34.47 -25.49
C ILE A 99 -3.80 -35.02 -25.28
N LYS A 100 -4.07 -36.26 -25.69
CA LYS A 100 -5.37 -36.93 -25.51
C LYS A 100 -5.66 -37.37 -24.07
N LYS A 101 -4.67 -37.36 -23.17
CA LYS A 101 -4.95 -37.55 -21.74
C LYS A 101 -5.13 -36.16 -21.12
N PRO A 102 -6.32 -35.82 -20.60
CA PRO A 102 -6.50 -34.54 -19.93
C PRO A 102 -5.44 -34.44 -18.84
N SER A 103 -4.67 -33.34 -18.89
CA SER A 103 -3.80 -32.93 -17.81
C SER A 103 -4.63 -32.99 -16.54
N GLN A 104 -4.33 -33.96 -15.68
CA GLN A 104 -4.97 -34.08 -14.38
C GLN A 104 -5.03 -32.71 -13.73
N THR A 105 -6.23 -32.34 -13.31
CA THR A 105 -6.48 -31.08 -12.63
C THR A 105 -5.51 -30.94 -11.45
N PRO A 106 -5.15 -29.72 -11.01
CA PRO A 106 -4.24 -29.54 -9.87
C PRO A 106 -4.65 -30.37 -8.65
N THR A 107 -5.96 -30.54 -8.45
CA THR A 107 -6.60 -31.34 -7.42
C THR A 107 -6.33 -32.84 -7.57
N GLU A 108 -6.41 -33.38 -8.80
CA GLU A 108 -6.09 -34.79 -9.07
C GLU A 108 -4.60 -35.08 -8.89
N ARG A 109 -3.72 -34.14 -9.26
CA ARG A 109 -2.27 -34.30 -9.02
C ARG A 109 -1.93 -34.32 -7.54
N LEU A 110 -2.58 -33.48 -6.74
CA LEU A 110 -2.44 -33.50 -5.28
C LEU A 110 -2.88 -34.85 -4.70
N ASN A 111 -4.01 -35.38 -5.17
CA ASN A 111 -4.54 -36.67 -4.74
C ASN A 111 -3.66 -37.86 -5.17
N GLN A 112 -2.98 -37.78 -6.31
CA GLN A 112 -2.01 -38.81 -6.73
C GLN A 112 -0.71 -38.75 -5.94
N LEU A 113 -0.22 -37.55 -5.63
CA LEU A 113 0.97 -37.37 -4.80
C LEU A 113 0.72 -37.84 -3.35
N ALA A 114 -0.49 -37.61 -2.83
CA ALA A 114 -0.92 -38.13 -1.53
C ALA A 114 -1.00 -39.68 -1.53
N LYS A 115 -1.31 -40.30 -2.67
CA LYS A 115 -1.38 -41.77 -2.82
C LYS A 115 -0.02 -42.43 -3.05
N SER A 116 0.96 -41.74 -3.62
CA SER A 116 2.29 -42.34 -3.90
C SER A 116 3.28 -42.23 -2.74
N GLY A 117 2.93 -41.55 -1.65
CA GLY A 117 3.77 -41.50 -0.42
C GLY A 117 5.10 -40.76 -0.59
N GLU A 118 5.29 -40.02 -1.69
CA GLU A 118 6.60 -39.50 -2.12
C GLU A 118 6.77 -37.99 -1.88
N ALA A 119 5.87 -37.41 -1.07
CA ALA A 119 5.80 -35.98 -0.75
C ALA A 119 7.09 -35.38 -0.14
N SER A 120 8.01 -36.22 0.34
CA SER A 120 9.21 -35.81 1.08
C SER A 120 10.45 -35.54 0.22
N LYS A 121 10.42 -35.78 -1.11
CA LYS A 121 11.61 -35.65 -1.97
C LYS A 121 11.75 -34.33 -2.73
N ILE A 122 10.91 -33.34 -2.46
CA ILE A 122 11.01 -32.02 -3.10
C ILE A 122 12.09 -31.20 -2.40
N ALA A 123 13.34 -31.32 -2.87
CA ALA A 123 14.42 -30.42 -2.50
C ALA A 123 14.20 -29.07 -3.18
N VAL A 124 13.81 -28.05 -2.40
CA VAL A 124 13.72 -26.66 -2.88
C VAL A 124 15.13 -26.06 -2.87
N PRO A 125 15.66 -25.52 -3.98
CA PRO A 125 16.95 -24.83 -3.95
C PRO A 125 16.82 -23.54 -3.12
N ASN A 126 17.75 -23.38 -2.18
CA ASN A 126 17.86 -22.23 -1.28
C ASN A 126 17.96 -20.92 -2.11
N PRO A 127 17.10 -19.91 -1.89
CA PRO A 127 17.26 -18.63 -2.56
C PRO A 127 18.54 -17.95 -2.06
N SER A 128 19.57 -17.98 -2.90
CA SER A 128 20.82 -17.26 -2.71
C SER A 128 20.54 -15.79 -2.42
N ARG A 129 21.02 -15.33 -1.27
CA ARG A 129 20.99 -13.94 -0.81
C ARG A 129 21.85 -13.07 -1.74
N SER A 130 21.30 -12.58 -2.84
CA SER A 130 21.93 -11.50 -3.61
C SER A 130 21.34 -10.16 -3.15
N ALA A 131 21.78 -9.70 -1.98
CA ALA A 131 21.59 -8.33 -1.54
C ALA A 131 22.93 -7.80 -1.05
N VAL A 132 23.27 -6.60 -1.52
CA VAL A 132 24.45 -5.79 -1.21
C VAL A 132 25.65 -6.00 -2.14
N GLU A 133 25.51 -5.49 -3.36
CA GLU A 133 26.61 -4.73 -3.98
C GLU A 133 26.19 -3.26 -4.01
N ARG A 134 26.67 -2.50 -3.03
CA ARG A 134 26.67 -1.04 -3.06
C ARG A 134 27.92 -0.62 -3.84
N SER A 135 27.77 -0.41 -5.14
CA SER A 135 28.80 0.27 -5.92
C SER A 135 28.74 1.77 -5.61
N SER A 136 29.67 2.20 -4.75
CA SER A 136 30.04 3.59 -4.59
C SER A 136 30.83 4.03 -5.82
N SER A 137 30.22 4.81 -6.72
CA SER A 137 30.98 5.52 -7.75
C SER A 137 30.34 6.85 -8.13
N GLY A 138 31.16 7.89 -8.08
CA GLY A 138 31.12 8.99 -9.05
C GLY A 138 30.12 10.11 -8.79
N SER A 139 30.60 11.17 -8.13
CA SER A 139 30.05 12.52 -8.23
C SER A 139 29.94 12.94 -9.70
N SER A 140 28.74 12.83 -10.26
CA SER A 140 28.33 13.53 -11.46
C SER A 140 27.03 14.26 -11.13
N HIS A 141 26.90 15.51 -11.56
CA HIS A 141 25.74 16.36 -11.30
C HIS A 141 24.52 15.81 -12.07
N ILE A 142 23.88 14.79 -11.51
CA ILE A 142 22.62 14.24 -12.00
C ILE A 142 21.53 15.20 -11.50
N LYS A 143 20.92 15.95 -12.42
CA LYS A 143 19.71 16.73 -12.10
C LYS A 143 18.73 15.82 -11.35
N PRO A 144 18.18 16.23 -10.20
CA PRO A 144 17.38 15.36 -9.37
C PRO A 144 16.21 14.81 -10.19
N LYS A 145 16.14 13.47 -10.32
CA LYS A 145 15.02 12.80 -10.97
C LYS A 145 13.77 13.15 -10.18
N LYS A 146 12.78 13.78 -10.84
CA LYS A 146 11.51 14.12 -10.21
C LYS A 146 10.85 12.83 -9.73
N ALA A 147 10.55 12.78 -8.42
CA ALA A 147 9.88 11.64 -7.83
C ALA A 147 8.54 11.38 -8.57
N PRO A 148 8.09 10.12 -8.69
CA PRO A 148 6.86 9.78 -9.42
C PRO A 148 5.63 10.58 -8.97
N LEU A 149 5.54 10.88 -7.67
CA LEU A 149 4.48 11.72 -7.10
C LEU A 149 4.54 13.17 -7.62
N MET A 150 5.74 13.76 -7.63
CA MET A 150 5.98 15.13 -8.12
C MET A 150 5.78 15.25 -9.64
N ALA A 151 6.06 14.19 -10.39
CA ALA A 151 5.79 14.16 -11.83
C ALA A 151 4.28 14.26 -12.12
N LYS A 152 3.45 13.55 -11.34
CA LYS A 152 1.98 13.59 -11.47
C LYS A 152 1.41 14.97 -11.13
N THR A 153 1.85 15.58 -10.04
CA THR A 153 1.38 16.91 -9.63
C THR A 153 1.75 17.98 -10.67
N LEU A 154 2.99 17.97 -11.16
CA LEU A 154 3.44 18.91 -12.21
C LEU A 154 2.69 18.71 -13.54
N SER A 155 2.32 17.48 -13.91
CA SER A 155 1.50 17.21 -15.10
C SER A 155 0.11 17.81 -14.98
N LEU A 156 -0.51 17.74 -13.80
CA LEU A 156 -1.84 18.31 -13.55
C LEU A 156 -1.82 19.84 -13.58
N LEU A 157 -0.78 20.47 -13.02
CA LEU A 157 -0.62 21.93 -13.02
C LEU A 157 -0.34 22.47 -14.42
N LYS A 158 0.51 21.79 -15.21
CA LYS A 158 0.90 22.25 -16.55
C LYS A 158 -0.28 22.30 -17.52
N ASN A 159 -1.32 21.49 -17.30
CA ASN A 159 -2.53 21.50 -18.13
C ASN A 159 -3.49 22.66 -17.81
N ARG A 160 -3.28 23.40 -16.70
CA ARG A 160 -4.18 24.47 -16.26
C ARG A 160 -3.72 25.89 -16.59
N PHE A 161 -2.47 26.08 -17.02
CA PHE A 161 -1.87 27.41 -17.24
C PHE A 161 -1.40 27.67 -18.68
N GLY A 162 -1.85 26.89 -19.66
CA GLY A 162 -1.41 27.02 -21.06
C GLY A 162 -2.55 27.29 -22.05
N ARG A 163 -2.98 28.55 -22.18
CA ARG A 163 -3.45 29.22 -23.41
C ARG A 163 -3.87 30.67 -23.09
N ARG A 164 -2.93 31.59 -23.24
CA ARG A 164 -3.14 32.94 -23.78
C ARG A 164 -2.00 33.19 -24.76
#